data_AF-A0A8D5XEB6-F1
#
_entry.id   AF-A0A8D5XEB6-F1
#
_cell.length_a   1.000
_cell.length_b   1.000
_cell.length_c   1.000
_cell.angle_alpha   90.00
_cell.angle_beta   90.00
_cell.angle_gamma   90.00
#
_symmetry.space_group_name_H-M   'P 1'
#
loop_
_entity.id
_entity.type
_entity.pdbx_description
1 polymer ?
#
loop_
_entity_poly.entity_id
_entity_poly.type
_entity_poly.pdbx_seq_one_letter_code
_entity_poly.pdbx_strand_id
1 'polypeptide(L)'
;QARTLEKHDFSKGPLKMISPGVVYRRDTDDPTHSHQFHQVEGIVIDKNITMGDLKGTLEFLTHQLFGDKFDVRLRPSYFPFTEPSVEADITCFKCNGKGCDVCKHTGWIE
;
A
#
# COMPACT_ATOMS: atom_id res chain seq x y z
N GLN A 1 -10.20 -10.51 -2.25
CA GLN A 1 -10.98 -9.59 -1.40
C GLN A 1 -12.49 -9.70 -1.66
N ALA A 2 -12.99 -9.43 -2.88
CA ALA A 2 -14.43 -9.49 -3.20
C ALA A 2 -15.13 -10.79 -2.77
N ARG A 3 -14.54 -11.95 -3.07
CA ARG A 3 -15.08 -13.27 -2.65
C ARG A 3 -15.15 -13.45 -1.13
N THR A 4 -14.26 -12.81 -0.38
CA THR A 4 -14.28 -12.84 1.08
C THR A 4 -15.42 -11.97 1.59
N LEU A 5 -15.60 -10.79 1.00
CA LEU A 5 -16.70 -9.87 1.32
C LEU A 5 -18.08 -10.53 1.10
N GLU A 6 -18.27 -11.24 -0.01
CA GLU A 6 -19.52 -11.97 -0.32
C GLU A 6 -19.92 -12.99 0.77
N LYS A 7 -18.94 -13.55 1.48
CA LYS A 7 -19.15 -14.62 2.47
C LYS A 7 -19.08 -14.13 3.91
N HIS A 8 -18.67 -12.88 4.14
CA HIS A 8 -18.40 -12.37 5.48
C HIS A 8 -19.71 -12.08 6.22
N ASP A 9 -19.80 -12.56 7.46
CA ASP A 9 -20.92 -12.30 8.36
C ASP A 9 -20.53 -11.18 9.33
N PHE A 10 -21.03 -9.97 9.08
CA PHE A 10 -20.72 -8.79 9.90
C PHE A 10 -21.32 -8.84 11.31
N SER A 11 -22.19 -9.81 11.65
CA SER A 11 -22.59 -10.05 13.05
C SER A 11 -21.45 -10.60 13.90
N LYS A 12 -20.42 -11.20 13.27
CA LYS A 12 -19.22 -11.73 13.92
C LYS A 12 -18.10 -10.71 14.06
N GLY A 13 -18.35 -9.46 13.66
CA GLY A 13 -17.41 -8.35 13.76
C GLY A 13 -16.80 -7.92 12.43
N PRO A 14 -15.74 -7.10 12.47
CA PRO A 14 -15.16 -6.49 11.28
C PRO A 14 -14.50 -7.49 10.35
N LEU A 15 -14.49 -7.16 9.05
CA LEU A 15 -13.66 -7.87 8.08
C LEU A 15 -12.27 -7.24 8.06
N LYS A 16 -11.25 -8.02 8.43
CA LYS A 16 -9.83 -7.63 8.32
C LYS A 16 -9.09 -8.76 7.63
N MET A 17 -8.50 -8.51 6.47
CA MET A 17 -7.78 -9.55 5.73
C MET A 17 -6.58 -9.02 4.95
N ILE A 18 -5.60 -9.91 4.75
CA ILE A 18 -4.47 -9.75 3.84
C ILE A 18 -4.54 -10.86 2.79
N SER A 19 -4.21 -10.54 1.56
CA SER A 19 -4.27 -11.44 0.40
C SER A 19 -2.94 -11.37 -0.36
N PRO A 20 -1.93 -12.17 0.01
CA PRO A 20 -0.73 -12.34 -0.79
C PRO A 20 -1.03 -13.28 -1.97
N GLY A 21 -0.42 -13.04 -3.13
CA GLY A 21 -0.58 -13.92 -4.26
C GLY A 21 0.29 -13.58 -5.46
N VAL A 22 0.39 -14.53 -6.38
CA VAL A 22 0.95 -14.31 -7.71
C VAL A 22 -0.12 -13.65 -8.59
N VAL A 23 0.27 -12.58 -9.26
CA VAL A 23 -0.58 -11.82 -10.19
C VAL A 23 0.15 -11.66 -11.51
N TYR A 24 -0.62 -11.39 -12.57
CA TYR A 24 -0.12 -11.31 -13.93
C TYR A 24 -0.55 -10.00 -14.59
N ARG A 25 0.37 -9.36 -15.30
CA ARG A 25 0.12 -8.18 -16.13
C ARG A 25 0.68 -8.41 -17.52
N ARG A 26 0.11 -7.73 -18.52
CA ARG A 26 0.59 -7.77 -19.90
C ARG A 26 1.74 -6.78 -20.10
N ASP A 27 2.75 -6.89 -19.26
CA ASP A 27 3.96 -6.09 -19.33
C ASP A 27 5.03 -6.86 -20.10
N THR A 28 5.83 -6.17 -20.91
CA THR A 28 7.00 -6.77 -21.56
C THR A 28 8.09 -6.93 -20.53
N ASP A 29 8.69 -8.11 -20.42
CA ASP A 29 9.77 -8.32 -19.46
C ASP A 29 10.97 -7.41 -19.77
N ASP A 30 11.35 -6.60 -18.79
CA ASP A 30 12.48 -5.69 -18.81
C ASP A 30 13.13 -5.59 -17.41
N PRO A 31 14.23 -4.84 -17.19
CA PRO A 31 14.88 -4.77 -15.88
C PRO A 31 14.02 -4.26 -14.71
N THR A 32 12.87 -3.64 -15.00
CA THR A 32 11.94 -3.03 -14.03
C THR A 32 10.55 -3.64 -14.02
N HIS A 33 10.21 -4.49 -15.00
CA HIS A 33 8.89 -5.08 -15.15
C HIS A 33 8.98 -6.58 -15.43
N SER A 34 8.06 -7.33 -14.81
CA SER A 34 7.82 -8.73 -15.16
C SER A 34 6.33 -8.98 -15.36
N HIS A 35 6.00 -9.78 -16.37
CA HIS A 35 4.62 -10.21 -16.64
C HIS A 35 3.99 -10.99 -15.47
N GLN A 36 4.81 -11.59 -14.61
CA GLN A 36 4.39 -12.30 -13.40
C GLN A 36 5.12 -11.73 -12.17
N PHE A 37 4.38 -11.34 -11.15
CA PHE A 37 4.94 -10.83 -9.90
C PHE A 37 4.06 -11.18 -8.70
N HIS A 38 4.53 -10.84 -7.51
CA HIS A 38 3.83 -11.08 -6.26
C HIS A 38 3.26 -9.75 -5.76
N GLN A 39 1.98 -9.77 -5.37
CA GLN A 39 1.31 -8.62 -4.77
C GLN A 39 0.66 -9.04 -3.46
N VAL A 40 0.64 -8.10 -2.52
CA VAL A 40 -0.09 -8.24 -1.26
C VAL A 40 -1.11 -7.11 -1.20
N GLU A 41 -2.38 -7.47 -1.01
CA GLU A 41 -3.45 -6.51 -0.82
C GLU A 41 -4.09 -6.68 0.57
N GLY A 42 -4.45 -5.57 1.21
CA GLY A 42 -5.17 -5.56 2.47
C GLY A 42 -6.55 -4.90 2.34
N ILE A 43 -7.53 -5.38 3.10
CA ILE A 43 -8.82 -4.70 3.24
C ILE A 43 -9.30 -4.79 4.69
N VAL A 44 -9.77 -3.66 5.20
CA VAL A 44 -10.41 -3.52 6.52
C VAL A 44 -11.77 -2.86 6.30
N ILE A 45 -12.83 -3.52 6.75
CA ILE A 45 -14.20 -3.01 6.70
C ILE A 45 -14.80 -3.10 8.10
N ASP A 46 -15.09 -1.95 8.67
CA ASP A 46 -15.78 -1.78 9.94
C ASP A 46 -16.51 -0.43 9.97
N LYS A 47 -17.29 -0.20 11.02
CA LYS A 47 -17.88 1.11 11.30
C LYS A 47 -16.80 2.12 11.67
N ASN A 48 -16.93 3.34 11.16
CA ASN A 48 -16.07 4.48 11.50
C ASN A 48 -14.58 4.31 11.16
N ILE A 49 -14.25 3.47 10.17
CA ILE A 49 -12.89 3.43 9.62
C ILE A 49 -12.63 4.71 8.82
N THR A 50 -11.46 5.32 9.06
CA THR A 50 -11.06 6.61 8.51
C THR A 50 -9.76 6.51 7.71
N MET A 51 -9.43 7.57 6.97
CA MET A 51 -8.11 7.72 6.35
C MET A 51 -6.96 7.76 7.37
N GLY A 52 -7.25 8.17 8.62
CA GLY A 52 -6.28 8.12 9.72
C GLY A 52 -5.88 6.68 10.06
N ASP A 53 -6.84 5.76 10.06
CA ASP A 53 -6.58 4.33 10.29
C ASP A 53 -5.74 3.71 9.18
N LEU A 54 -6.02 4.09 7.92
CA LEU A 54 -5.21 3.68 6.77
C LEU A 54 -3.78 4.19 6.92
N LYS A 55 -3.59 5.48 7.21
CA LYS A 55 -2.26 6.08 7.38
C LYS A 55 -1.49 5.39 8.51
N GLY A 56 -2.11 5.24 9.68
CA GLY A 56 -1.47 4.59 10.83
C GLY A 56 -1.13 3.12 10.57
N THR A 57 -1.96 2.39 9.81
CA THR A 57 -1.67 1.01 9.41
C THR A 57 -0.46 0.94 8.47
N LEU A 58 -0.36 1.85 7.50
CA LEU A 58 0.77 1.92 6.57
C LEU A 58 2.06 2.35 7.27
N GLU A 59 1.99 3.31 8.20
CA GLU A 59 3.12 3.71 9.06
C GLU A 59 3.62 2.53 9.89
N PHE A 60 2.72 1.84 10.60
CA PHE A 60 3.06 0.66 11.38
C PHE A 60 3.70 -0.42 10.51
N LEU A 61 3.13 -0.73 9.34
CA LEU A 61 3.67 -1.71 8.41
C LEU A 61 5.08 -1.32 7.93
N THR A 62 5.27 -0.06 7.55
CA THR A 62 6.56 0.47 7.10
C THR A 62 7.62 0.32 8.19
N HIS A 63 7.27 0.65 9.43
CA HIS A 63 8.19 0.52 10.57
C HIS A 63 8.52 -0.94 10.89
N GLN A 64 7.55 -1.85 10.80
CA GLN A 64 7.81 -3.28 11.00
C GLN A 64 8.70 -3.89 9.90
N LEU A 65 8.58 -3.42 8.66
CA LEU A 65 9.35 -3.95 7.53
C LEU A 65 10.73 -3.31 7.38
N PHE A 66 10.84 -2.00 7.63
CA PHE A 66 12.04 -1.21 7.28
C PHE A 66 12.65 -0.46 8.47
N GLY A 67 11.95 -0.36 9.61
CA GLY A 67 12.38 0.32 10.83
C GLY A 67 11.83 1.75 10.99
N ASP A 68 11.97 2.30 12.18
CA ASP A 68 11.25 3.51 12.64
C ASP A 68 11.73 4.84 12.03
N LYS A 69 12.79 4.80 11.20
CA LYS A 69 13.39 5.99 10.59
C LYS A 69 12.67 6.47 9.32
N PHE A 70 11.65 5.75 8.88
CA PHE A 70 10.95 6.01 7.62
C PHE A 70 9.63 6.71 7.89
N ASP A 71 9.43 7.87 7.28
CA ASP A 71 8.14 8.57 7.29
C ASP A 71 7.28 8.09 6.11
N VAL A 72 5.95 8.10 6.32
CA VAL A 72 4.94 7.79 5.29
C VAL A 72 4.15 9.04 4.95
N ARG A 73 4.01 9.31 3.64
CA ARG A 73 3.16 10.39 3.13
C ARG A 73 2.12 9.82 2.18
N LEU A 74 0.88 10.29 2.32
CA LEU A 74 -0.21 9.98 1.39
C LEU A 74 -0.39 11.14 0.41
N ARG A 75 -0.39 10.86 -0.89
CA ARG A 75 -0.69 11.83 -1.95
C ARG A 75 -2.00 11.47 -2.63
N PRO A 76 -2.89 12.43 -2.95
CA PRO A 76 -4.09 12.15 -3.73
C PRO A 76 -3.74 11.46 -5.05
N SER A 77 -4.50 10.42 -5.38
CA SER A 77 -4.40 9.67 -6.64
C SER A 77 -5.82 9.23 -7.07
N TYR A 78 -5.92 8.28 -7.99
CA TYR A 78 -7.19 7.72 -8.46
C TYR A 78 -7.07 6.21 -8.68
N PHE A 79 -7.93 5.43 -8.01
CA PHE A 79 -8.14 4.03 -8.29
C PHE A 79 -9.65 3.74 -8.36
N PRO A 80 -10.13 3.01 -9.38
CA PRO A 80 -11.57 2.83 -9.62
C PRO A 80 -12.33 2.08 -8.53
N PHE A 81 -11.63 1.50 -7.54
CA PHE A 81 -12.19 0.69 -6.45
C PHE A 81 -12.05 1.35 -5.06
N THR A 82 -11.59 2.60 -4.97
CA THR A 82 -11.50 3.38 -3.71
C THR A 82 -11.93 4.82 -3.94
N GLU A 83 -12.50 5.47 -2.93
CA GLU A 83 -12.75 6.91 -2.91
C GLU A 83 -12.78 7.40 -1.44
N PRO A 84 -11.94 8.37 -1.02
CA PRO A 84 -10.85 8.97 -1.80
C PRO A 84 -9.69 7.98 -2.04
N SER A 85 -8.91 8.21 -3.10
CA SER A 85 -7.72 7.43 -3.45
C SER A 85 -6.43 8.15 -3.10
N VAL A 86 -5.43 7.39 -2.65
CA VAL A 86 -4.10 7.91 -2.34
C VAL A 86 -2.99 6.95 -2.80
N GLU A 87 -1.88 7.52 -3.24
CA GLU A 87 -0.58 6.83 -3.31
C GLU A 87 0.15 7.02 -1.99
N ALA A 88 0.93 6.02 -1.58
CA ALA A 88 1.73 6.07 -0.37
C ALA A 88 3.21 6.15 -0.77
N ASP A 89 3.89 7.21 -0.35
CA ASP A 89 5.34 7.33 -0.49
C ASP A 89 6.01 7.08 0.88
N ILE A 90 7.20 6.49 0.86
CA ILE A 90 8.09 6.38 2.02
C ILE A 90 9.35 7.24 1.82
N THR A 91 9.97 7.69 2.92
CA THR A 91 11.24 8.41 2.83
C THR A 91 12.30 7.59 2.10
N CYS A 92 13.03 8.22 1.19
CA CYS A 92 14.06 7.52 0.40
C CYS A 92 15.14 6.90 1.30
N PHE A 93 15.28 5.57 1.25
CA PHE A 93 16.23 4.80 2.07
C PHE A 93 17.70 5.17 1.86
N LYS A 94 18.05 5.72 0.70
CA LYS A 94 19.43 6.09 0.35
C LYS A 94 19.83 7.45 0.94
N CYS A 95 18.92 8.42 0.96
CA CYS A 95 19.23 9.81 1.30
C CYS A 95 18.49 10.34 2.52
N ASN A 96 17.60 9.56 3.13
CA ASN A 96 16.77 9.94 4.27
C ASN A 96 16.05 11.28 4.04
N GLY A 97 15.40 11.42 2.88
CA GLY A 97 14.59 12.60 2.56
C GLY A 97 15.36 13.79 1.97
N LYS A 98 16.70 13.75 1.91
CA LYS A 98 17.51 14.87 1.37
C LYS A 98 17.39 15.07 -0.15
N GLY A 99 16.96 14.03 -0.87
CA GLY A 99 16.95 13.99 -2.33
C GLY A 99 18.24 13.40 -2.92
N CYS A 100 18.10 12.46 -3.85
CA CYS A 100 19.19 11.86 -4.64
C CYS A 100 18.64 11.28 -5.94
N ASP A 101 19.50 10.77 -6.81
CA ASP A 101 19.11 10.24 -8.13
C ASP A 101 18.10 9.09 -8.04
N VAL A 102 18.17 8.26 -6.98
CA VAL A 102 17.26 7.11 -6.78
C VAL A 102 15.82 7.57 -6.61
N CYS A 103 15.60 8.63 -5.84
CA CYS A 103 14.27 9.22 -5.65
C CYS A 103 14.02 10.41 -6.58
N LYS A 104 14.81 10.57 -7.66
CA LYS A 104 14.70 11.72 -8.60
C LYS A 104 14.67 13.07 -7.87
N HIS A 105 15.48 13.21 -6.82
CA HIS A 105 15.59 14.38 -5.94
C HIS A 105 14.33 14.77 -5.15
N THR A 106 13.29 13.95 -5.09
CA THR A 106 12.08 14.26 -4.31
C THR A 106 12.26 14.04 -2.80
N GLY A 107 13.17 13.15 -2.41
CA GLY A 107 13.31 12.65 -1.03
C GLY A 107 12.37 11.48 -0.70
N TRP A 108 11.49 11.08 -1.63
CA TRP A 108 10.42 10.10 -1.45
C TRP A 108 10.48 9.00 -2.51
N ILE A 109 10.15 7.77 -2.11
CA ILE A 109 10.00 6.62 -2.99
C ILE A 109 8.56 6.16 -2.87
N GLU A 110 7.88 6.01 -4.01
CA GLU A 110 6.61 5.29 -4.10
C GLU A 110 6.83 3.79 -3.91
#